data_AF-A0A2D5PC58-F1
#
_entry.id   AF-A0A2D5PC58-F1
#
_cell.length_a   1.000
_cell.length_b   1.000
_cell.length_c   1.000
_cell.angle_alpha   90.00
_cell.angle_beta   90.00
_cell.angle_gamma   90.00
#
_symmetry.space_group_name_H-M   'P 1'
#
loop_
_entity.id
_entity.type
_entity.pdbx_description
1 polymer ?
#
loop_
_entity_poly.entity_id
_entity_poly.type
_entity_poly.pdbx_seq_one_letter_code
_entity_poly.pdbx_strand_id
1 'polypeptide(L)'
;MADKIPDFSNDVKQSSENVKIPDFNQGNNFSHEGNSLDQDINEENISTITTRNESLEGKEHPETGTKYEKKVVETNTGERVEGVFPQFNSDFDAELPEELLEASDKRQFDEANKQLKDYIDNNKDEAKSKFNSEQLDDIESGYTPEGYTWHHSEDKGIMQLVDTEIHAKTGHTGGKSIWGGGNENR
;
A
#
# COMPACT_ATOMS: atom_id res chain seq x y z
N MET A 1 -7.59 64.92 -18.09
CA MET A 1 -7.62 63.69 -18.91
C MET A 1 -8.04 62.58 -17.98
N ALA A 2 -9.22 62.02 -18.22
CA ALA A 2 -9.88 61.06 -17.37
C ALA A 2 -9.86 59.72 -18.09
N ASP A 3 -9.38 58.67 -17.42
CA ASP A 3 -9.62 57.30 -17.83
C ASP A 3 -10.55 56.63 -16.81
N LYS A 4 -11.72 56.24 -17.33
CA LYS A 4 -12.77 55.49 -16.67
C LYS A 4 -12.40 54.01 -16.66
N ILE A 5 -12.51 53.36 -15.52
CA ILE A 5 -12.61 51.89 -15.44
C ILE A 5 -14.03 51.58 -14.93
N PRO A 6 -14.82 50.73 -15.63
CA PRO A 6 -16.20 50.47 -15.28
C PRO A 6 -16.34 49.49 -14.10
N ASP A 7 -17.31 49.82 -13.24
CA ASP A 7 -17.90 49.01 -12.19
C ASP A 7 -18.73 47.87 -12.82
N PHE A 8 -18.47 46.64 -12.38
CA PHE A 8 -19.37 45.51 -12.55
C PHE A 8 -19.48 44.77 -11.23
N SER A 9 -20.42 45.22 -10.40
CA SER A 9 -21.20 44.37 -9.50
C SER A 9 -21.61 43.08 -10.22
N ASN A 10 -21.32 41.92 -9.62
CA ASN A 10 -22.11 40.73 -9.86
C ASN A 10 -22.16 39.86 -8.59
N ASP A 11 -23.40 39.64 -8.16
CA ASP A 11 -23.84 38.83 -7.05
C ASP A 11 -23.33 37.39 -7.13
N VAL A 12 -22.59 36.94 -6.11
CA VAL A 12 -22.45 35.51 -5.84
C VAL A 12 -23.48 35.15 -4.77
N LYS A 13 -24.64 34.68 -5.23
CA LYS A 13 -25.65 34.04 -4.40
C LYS A 13 -25.09 32.71 -3.88
N GLN A 14 -25.02 32.65 -2.55
CA GLN A 14 -24.94 31.45 -1.74
C GLN A 14 -26.08 30.49 -2.11
N SER A 15 -25.74 29.26 -2.51
CA SER A 15 -26.69 28.15 -2.49
C SER A 15 -25.98 26.92 -1.92
N SER A 16 -26.44 26.55 -0.74
CA SER A 16 -26.13 25.33 -0.02
C SER A 16 -26.85 24.16 -0.69
N GLU A 17 -26.11 23.23 -1.29
CA GLU A 17 -26.66 21.93 -1.67
C GLU A 17 -26.07 20.86 -0.76
N ASN A 18 -26.94 20.29 0.08
CA ASN A 18 -26.71 19.09 0.87
C ASN A 18 -26.47 17.91 -0.08
N VAL A 19 -25.21 17.50 -0.25
CA VAL A 19 -24.90 16.20 -0.87
C VAL A 19 -25.13 15.11 0.18
N LYS A 20 -26.24 14.38 0.02
CA LYS A 20 -26.51 13.15 0.78
C LYS A 20 -25.49 12.09 0.39
N ILE A 21 -24.63 11.72 1.33
CA ILE A 21 -23.79 10.52 1.26
C ILE A 21 -24.72 9.31 1.49
N PRO A 22 -24.74 8.28 0.62
CA PRO A 22 -25.53 7.09 0.87
C PRO A 22 -24.86 6.22 1.95
N ASP A 23 -25.62 6.02 3.03
CA ASP A 23 -25.35 5.13 4.15
C ASP A 23 -25.58 3.68 3.69
N PHE A 24 -24.51 2.89 3.58
CA PHE A 24 -24.58 1.49 3.12
C PHE A 24 -24.46 0.55 4.31
N ASN A 25 -25.51 0.50 5.13
CA ASN A 25 -25.69 -0.59 6.09
C ASN A 25 -27.17 -0.96 6.24
N GLN A 26 -27.61 -1.92 5.44
CA GLN A 26 -28.79 -2.73 5.75
C GLN A 26 -28.74 -4.04 4.97
N GLY A 27 -28.60 -5.13 5.72
CA GLY A 27 -28.65 -6.49 5.18
C GLY A 27 -30.02 -6.79 4.58
N ASN A 28 -30.00 -7.51 3.46
CA ASN A 28 -31.14 -8.25 2.96
C ASN A 28 -30.68 -9.54 2.31
N ASN A 29 -31.12 -10.65 2.89
CA ASN A 29 -31.06 -11.99 2.31
C ASN A 29 -31.90 -12.03 1.03
N PHE A 30 -31.27 -12.21 -0.12
CA PHE A 30 -31.92 -12.71 -1.32
C PHE A 30 -31.05 -13.77 -1.98
N SER A 31 -31.52 -15.01 -1.91
CA SER A 31 -31.05 -16.15 -2.67
C SER A 31 -31.64 -16.12 -4.08
N HIS A 32 -30.83 -16.08 -5.14
CA HIS A 32 -30.85 -17.03 -6.27
C HIS A 32 -29.83 -16.64 -7.35
N GLU A 33 -29.16 -17.68 -7.87
CA GLU A 33 -28.41 -17.76 -9.13
C GLU A 33 -27.06 -17.04 -9.19
N GLY A 34 -26.04 -17.75 -8.68
CA GLY A 34 -24.65 -17.47 -8.98
C GLY A 34 -24.38 -17.65 -10.46
N ASN A 35 -24.20 -16.54 -11.14
CA ASN A 35 -23.39 -16.48 -12.35
C ASN A 35 -21.96 -16.20 -11.87
N SER A 36 -21.18 -17.26 -11.63
CA SER A 36 -19.75 -17.10 -11.39
C SER A 36 -19.17 -16.49 -12.66
N LEU A 37 -18.75 -15.23 -12.57
CA LEU A 37 -17.72 -14.72 -13.43
C LEU A 37 -16.42 -15.37 -12.96
N ASP A 38 -16.30 -16.68 -13.21
CA ASP A 38 -15.01 -17.31 -13.40
C ASP A 38 -14.45 -16.65 -14.64
N GLN A 39 -13.74 -15.53 -14.44
CA GLN A 39 -12.92 -14.98 -15.49
C GLN A 39 -11.83 -16.02 -15.75
N ASP A 40 -11.96 -16.68 -16.91
CA ASP A 40 -10.92 -17.46 -17.56
C ASP A 40 -9.58 -16.75 -17.40
N ILE A 41 -8.82 -17.17 -16.40
CA ILE A 41 -7.43 -16.79 -16.22
C ILE A 41 -6.74 -17.48 -17.39
N ASN A 42 -6.34 -16.71 -18.40
CA ASN A 42 -5.49 -17.22 -19.47
C ASN A 42 -4.21 -17.75 -18.79
N GLU A 43 -4.10 -19.07 -18.63
CA GLU A 43 -2.98 -19.82 -18.02
C GLU A 43 -1.68 -19.73 -18.84
N GLU A 44 -1.63 -18.85 -19.83
CA GLU A 44 -0.50 -18.80 -20.75
C GLU A 44 0.63 -17.92 -20.18
N ASN A 45 1.57 -18.62 -19.54
CA ASN A 45 2.92 -18.20 -19.13
C ASN A 45 3.08 -17.57 -17.73
N ILE A 46 2.59 -18.25 -16.69
CA ILE A 46 3.11 -18.02 -15.33
C ILE A 46 4.44 -18.78 -15.20
N SER A 47 5.52 -18.05 -14.96
CA SER A 47 6.83 -18.67 -14.67
C SER A 47 7.09 -18.74 -13.17
N THR A 48 7.91 -19.67 -12.69
CA THR A 48 8.25 -19.76 -11.26
C THR A 48 9.57 -19.03 -10.99
N ILE A 49 9.63 -18.27 -9.90
CA ILE A 49 10.86 -17.65 -9.40
C ILE A 49 11.30 -18.32 -8.10
N THR A 50 12.61 -18.43 -7.92
CA THR A 50 13.16 -18.87 -6.63
C THR A 50 13.08 -17.74 -5.62
N THR A 51 12.43 -17.99 -4.49
CA THR A 51 12.36 -17.03 -3.38
C THR A 51 13.10 -17.55 -2.16
N ARG A 52 13.67 -16.63 -1.37
CA ARG A 52 14.29 -17.01 -0.11
C ARG A 52 13.23 -17.56 0.84
N ASN A 53 13.56 -18.69 1.48
CA ASN A 53 12.68 -19.44 2.37
C ASN A 53 11.44 -20.06 1.69
N GLU A 54 11.49 -20.33 0.38
CA GLU A 54 10.37 -20.99 -0.34
C GLU A 54 9.97 -22.37 0.23
N SER A 55 10.89 -23.06 0.91
CA SER A 55 10.60 -24.34 1.59
C SER A 55 9.65 -24.21 2.81
N LEU A 56 9.38 -22.98 3.24
CA LEU A 56 8.39 -22.65 4.25
C LEU A 56 6.98 -22.46 3.67
N GLU A 57 6.73 -22.76 2.40
CA GLU A 57 5.38 -22.71 1.81
C GLU A 57 4.33 -23.36 2.73
N GLY A 58 3.31 -22.58 3.10
CA GLY A 58 2.22 -22.99 3.97
C GLY A 58 2.58 -23.11 5.46
N LYS A 59 3.79 -22.68 5.86
CA LYS A 59 4.31 -22.75 7.23
C LYS A 59 4.68 -21.37 7.76
N GLU A 60 4.87 -21.31 9.07
CA GLU A 60 5.36 -20.12 9.76
C GLU A 60 6.88 -20.16 9.91
N HIS A 61 7.51 -18.99 9.86
CA HIS A 61 8.92 -18.83 10.17
C HIS A 61 9.18 -19.16 11.64
N PRO A 62 10.18 -20.01 11.97
CA PRO A 62 10.35 -20.55 13.31
C PRO A 62 10.68 -19.50 14.38
N GLU A 63 11.25 -18.36 13.99
CA GLU A 63 11.63 -17.30 14.93
C GLU A 63 10.60 -16.17 15.02
N THR A 64 9.95 -15.84 13.91
CA THR A 64 9.09 -14.65 13.82
C THR A 64 7.61 -14.99 13.78
N GLY A 65 7.24 -16.24 13.51
CA GLY A 65 5.86 -16.65 13.29
C GLY A 65 5.26 -16.18 11.96
N THR A 66 6.01 -15.44 11.14
CA THR A 66 5.52 -14.94 9.85
C THR A 66 5.21 -16.10 8.91
N LYS A 67 3.96 -16.19 8.42
CA LYS A 67 3.53 -17.24 7.50
C LYS A 67 4.10 -17.01 6.11
N TYR A 68 4.47 -18.08 5.41
CA TYR A 68 4.87 -18.03 4.01
C TYR A 68 3.77 -18.63 3.13
N GLU A 69 3.36 -17.88 2.10
CA GLU A 69 2.31 -18.30 1.18
C GLU A 69 2.80 -18.24 -0.26
N LYS A 70 2.37 -19.24 -1.05
CA LYS A 70 2.57 -19.24 -2.50
C LYS A 70 1.60 -18.26 -3.14
N LYS A 71 2.11 -17.39 -4.00
CA LYS A 71 1.33 -16.34 -4.66
C LYS A 71 1.88 -16.06 -6.06
N VAL A 72 0.98 -15.71 -6.96
CA VAL A 72 1.31 -15.20 -8.30
C VAL A 72 1.33 -13.69 -8.25
N VAL A 73 2.43 -13.08 -8.66
CA VAL A 73 2.65 -11.63 -8.65
C VAL A 73 3.11 -11.12 -10.01
N GLU A 74 3.07 -9.81 -10.20
CA GLU A 74 3.48 -9.15 -11.43
C GLU A 74 4.85 -8.49 -11.28
N THR A 75 5.73 -8.67 -12.26
CA THR A 75 7.05 -8.00 -12.33
C THR A 75 6.92 -6.56 -12.84
N ASN A 76 8.03 -5.82 -12.87
CA ASN A 76 8.08 -4.51 -13.54
C ASN A 76 7.79 -4.57 -15.05
N THR A 77 8.03 -5.71 -15.70
CA THR A 77 7.79 -5.94 -17.14
C THR A 77 6.35 -6.36 -17.45
N GLY A 78 5.51 -6.56 -16.44
CA GLY A 78 4.14 -7.08 -16.60
C GLY A 78 4.07 -8.61 -16.72
N GLU A 79 5.18 -9.32 -16.50
CA GLU A 79 5.21 -10.78 -16.48
C GLU A 79 4.61 -11.30 -15.17
N ARG A 80 3.90 -12.43 -15.26
CA ARG A 80 3.33 -13.10 -14.08
C ARG A 80 4.27 -14.18 -13.59
N VAL A 81 4.65 -14.10 -12.32
CA VAL A 81 5.56 -15.04 -11.69
C VAL A 81 4.95 -15.64 -10.42
N GLU A 82 5.13 -16.94 -10.22
CA GLU A 82 4.78 -17.62 -8.97
C GLU A 82 6.00 -17.69 -8.05
N GLY A 83 5.80 -17.31 -6.79
CA GLY A 83 6.81 -17.42 -5.73
C GLY A 83 6.18 -17.66 -4.38
N VAL A 84 7.01 -17.80 -3.34
CA VAL A 84 6.57 -17.98 -1.94
C VAL A 84 7.04 -16.80 -1.12
N PHE A 85 6.12 -16.08 -0.47
CA PHE A 85 6.38 -14.79 0.18
C PHE A 85 5.88 -14.75 1.62
N PRO A 86 6.59 -14.04 2.51
CA PRO A 86 6.12 -13.83 3.88
C PRO A 86 4.87 -12.94 3.90
N GLN A 87 3.92 -13.29 4.75
CA GLN A 87 2.71 -12.51 4.99
C GLN A 87 2.90 -11.72 6.29
N PHE A 88 3.46 -10.51 6.18
CA PHE A 88 3.70 -9.64 7.32
C PHE A 88 2.39 -9.05 7.87
N ASN A 89 2.35 -8.80 9.18
CA ASN A 89 1.33 -7.94 9.77
C ASN A 89 1.71 -6.48 9.48
N SER A 90 1.07 -5.89 8.47
CA SER A 90 1.27 -4.49 8.10
C SER A 90 0.32 -3.59 8.87
N ASP A 91 0.84 -2.51 9.45
CA ASP A 91 0.00 -1.51 10.14
C ASP A 91 -0.54 -0.43 9.19
N PHE A 92 0.08 -0.29 8.01
CA PHE A 92 -0.34 0.57 6.93
C PHE A 92 0.28 0.15 5.59
N ASP A 93 -0.53 0.15 4.53
CA ASP A 93 -0.08 -0.13 3.17
C ASP A 93 -0.15 1.16 2.33
N ALA A 94 0.96 1.50 1.67
CA ALA A 94 1.04 2.60 0.71
C ALA A 94 1.14 2.06 -0.72
N GLU A 95 0.52 2.77 -1.67
CA GLU A 95 0.58 2.43 -3.10
C GLU A 95 1.46 3.44 -3.83
N LEU A 96 2.57 2.99 -4.39
CA LEU A 96 3.48 3.85 -5.12
C LEU A 96 2.89 4.21 -6.49
N PRO A 97 2.99 5.49 -6.90
CA PRO A 97 2.67 5.87 -8.27
C PRO A 97 3.69 5.28 -9.25
N GLU A 98 3.29 5.14 -10.52
CA GLU A 98 4.05 4.44 -11.56
C GLU A 98 5.49 4.97 -11.71
N GLU A 99 5.68 6.29 -11.60
CA GLU A 99 6.98 6.94 -11.71
C GLU A 99 7.95 6.64 -10.54
N LEU A 100 7.45 6.03 -9.46
CA LEU A 100 8.25 5.64 -8.29
C LEU A 100 8.49 4.14 -8.17
N LEU A 101 7.89 3.31 -9.03
CA LEU A 101 8.02 1.85 -8.95
C LEU A 101 9.49 1.39 -8.95
N GLU A 102 10.34 2.00 -9.77
CA GLU A 102 11.77 1.65 -9.86
C GLU A 102 12.69 2.73 -9.28
N ALA A 103 12.15 3.69 -8.51
CA ALA A 103 12.93 4.75 -7.89
C ALA A 103 13.79 4.22 -6.72
N SER A 104 14.66 5.10 -6.20
CA SER A 104 15.48 4.77 -5.02
C SER A 104 14.62 4.48 -3.78
N ASP A 105 15.11 3.65 -2.86
CA ASP A 105 14.41 3.34 -1.60
C ASP A 105 14.04 4.63 -0.87
N LYS A 106 14.93 5.62 -0.85
CA LYS A 106 14.64 6.94 -0.27
C LYS A 106 13.37 7.57 -0.88
N ARG A 107 13.26 7.61 -2.21
CA ARG A 107 12.10 8.26 -2.87
C ARG A 107 10.81 7.48 -2.64
N GLN A 108 10.90 6.15 -2.62
CA GLN A 108 9.76 5.27 -2.35
C GLN A 108 9.28 5.44 -0.91
N PHE A 109 10.20 5.49 0.06
CA PHE A 109 9.90 5.68 1.47
C PHE A 109 9.39 7.10 1.76
N ASP A 110 9.92 8.13 1.09
CA ASP A 110 9.42 9.51 1.21
C ASP A 110 7.93 9.57 0.79
N GLU A 111 7.54 8.91 -0.30
CA GLU A 111 6.14 8.86 -0.74
C GLU A 111 5.27 8.03 0.21
N ALA A 112 5.76 6.88 0.67
CA ALA A 112 5.03 6.05 1.62
C ALA A 112 4.80 6.77 2.98
N ASN A 113 5.81 7.50 3.48
CA ASN A 113 5.69 8.32 4.69
C ASN A 113 4.66 9.45 4.50
N LYS A 114 4.62 10.07 3.32
CA LYS A 114 3.63 11.09 3.00
C LYS A 114 2.21 10.52 3.03
N GLN A 115 1.98 9.36 2.41
CA GLN A 115 0.66 8.69 2.45
C GLN A 115 0.25 8.30 3.87
N LEU A 116 1.18 7.79 4.67
CA LEU A 116 0.94 7.47 6.08
C LEU A 116 0.54 8.71 6.88
N LYS A 117 1.24 9.84 6.68
CA LYS A 117 0.90 11.12 7.30
C LYS A 117 -0.50 11.59 6.92
N ASP A 118 -0.79 11.64 5.62
CA ASP A 118 -2.09 12.07 5.10
C ASP A 118 -3.22 11.18 5.65
N TYR A 119 -2.98 9.88 5.77
CA TYR A 119 -3.94 8.95 6.37
C TYR A 119 -4.17 9.24 7.86
N ILE A 120 -3.11 9.43 8.65
CA ILE A 120 -3.21 9.68 10.09
C ILE A 120 -3.87 11.02 10.40
N ASP A 121 -3.63 12.04 9.58
CA ASP A 121 -4.29 13.34 9.72
C ASP A 121 -5.82 13.23 9.62
N ASN A 122 -6.31 12.28 8.82
CA ASN A 122 -7.72 12.00 8.64
C ASN A 122 -8.26 10.94 9.63
N ASN A 123 -7.41 10.15 10.29
CA ASN A 123 -7.79 9.01 11.12
C ASN A 123 -7.13 9.04 12.52
N LYS A 124 -7.17 10.21 13.18
CA LYS A 124 -6.42 10.47 14.43
C LYS A 124 -6.69 9.50 15.58
N ASP A 125 -7.90 8.96 15.69
CA ASP A 125 -8.22 8.02 16.76
C ASP A 125 -7.62 6.63 16.52
N GLU A 126 -7.62 6.16 15.26
CA GLU A 126 -6.94 4.93 14.88
C GLU A 126 -5.42 5.05 15.04
N ALA A 127 -4.87 6.19 14.62
CA ALA A 127 -3.45 6.49 14.76
C ALA A 127 -2.97 6.36 16.21
N LYS A 128 -3.72 6.91 17.18
CA LYS A 128 -3.40 6.82 18.61
C LYS A 128 -3.53 5.42 19.20
N SER A 129 -4.26 4.52 18.54
CA SER A 129 -4.36 3.12 18.97
C SER A 129 -3.21 2.26 18.48
N LYS A 130 -2.57 2.65 17.37
CA LYS A 130 -1.47 1.94 16.71
C LYS A 130 -0.09 2.48 17.08
N PHE A 131 0.03 3.80 17.21
CA PHE A 131 1.31 4.49 17.37
C PHE A 131 1.41 5.22 18.71
N ASN A 132 2.60 5.19 19.30
CA ASN A 132 2.91 5.97 20.49
C ASN A 132 3.22 7.45 20.12
N SER A 133 3.40 8.31 21.12
CA SER A 133 3.61 9.74 20.89
C SER A 133 4.86 10.06 20.07
N GLU A 134 5.97 9.35 20.28
CA GLU A 134 7.23 9.56 19.54
C GLU A 134 7.05 9.15 18.07
N GLN A 135 6.40 8.01 17.82
CA GLN A 135 6.07 7.55 16.47
C GLN A 135 5.11 8.50 15.74
N LEU A 136 4.14 9.09 16.44
CA LEU A 136 3.25 10.09 15.85
C LEU A 136 4.02 11.37 15.48
N ASP A 137 4.99 11.79 16.28
CA ASP A 137 5.86 12.94 15.99
C ASP A 137 6.76 12.68 14.77
N ASP A 138 7.30 11.46 14.64
CA ASP A 138 8.05 11.03 13.44
C ASP A 138 7.18 11.12 12.19
N ILE A 139 5.98 10.56 12.23
CA ILE A 139 5.03 10.55 11.11
C ILE A 139 4.64 11.97 10.71
N GLU A 140 4.32 12.83 11.68
CA GLU A 140 4.01 14.24 11.43
C GLU A 140 5.19 14.96 10.77
N SER A 141 6.41 14.57 11.11
CA SER A 141 7.64 15.09 10.53
C SER A 141 8.00 14.46 9.17
N GLY A 142 7.20 13.51 8.67
CA GLY A 142 7.41 12.82 7.41
C GLY A 142 8.49 11.73 7.46
N TYR A 143 8.81 11.24 8.67
CA TYR A 143 9.73 10.14 8.89
C TYR A 143 8.98 8.83 9.10
N THR A 144 9.68 7.73 8.83
CA THR A 144 9.20 6.39 9.19
C THR A 144 9.23 6.28 10.71
N PRO A 145 8.12 5.89 11.36
CA PRO A 145 8.04 5.83 12.82
C PRO A 145 9.08 4.87 13.40
N GLU A 146 9.68 5.23 14.54
CA GLU A 146 10.65 4.37 15.22
C GLU A 146 10.09 2.94 15.44
N GLY A 147 10.94 1.94 15.18
CA GLY A 147 10.59 0.52 15.26
C GLY A 147 10.03 -0.06 13.96
N TYR A 148 9.64 0.78 12.99
CA TYR A 148 9.09 0.33 11.72
C TYR A 148 10.06 0.49 10.54
N THR A 149 9.81 -0.31 9.50
CA THR A 149 10.48 -0.20 8.20
C THR A 149 9.45 -0.36 7.09
N TRP A 150 9.74 0.25 5.93
CA TRP A 150 8.97 0.04 4.72
C TRP A 150 9.45 -1.22 4.01
N HIS A 151 8.58 -2.21 3.97
CA HIS A 151 8.78 -3.44 3.25
C HIS A 151 8.20 -3.32 1.83
N HIS A 152 9.00 -3.54 0.79
CA HIS A 152 8.49 -3.76 -0.56
C HIS A 152 7.76 -5.10 -0.62
N SER A 153 6.42 -5.07 -0.67
CA SER A 153 5.58 -6.27 -0.80
C SER A 153 5.82 -6.98 -2.14
N GLU A 154 5.51 -8.26 -2.21
CA GLU A 154 5.48 -9.00 -3.48
C GLU A 154 4.48 -8.40 -4.48
N ASP A 155 3.45 -7.72 -4.00
CA ASP A 155 2.49 -7.00 -4.84
C ASP A 155 3.10 -5.73 -5.42
N LYS A 156 2.99 -5.58 -6.74
CA LYS A 156 3.62 -4.48 -7.48
C LYS A 156 3.17 -3.12 -6.94
N GLY A 157 4.14 -2.29 -6.57
CA GLY A 157 3.90 -0.92 -6.09
C GLY A 157 3.46 -0.82 -4.64
N ILE A 158 3.24 -1.94 -3.94
CA ILE A 158 2.77 -1.93 -2.56
C ILE A 158 3.94 -1.87 -1.58
N MET A 159 3.89 -0.89 -0.69
CA MET A 159 4.81 -0.72 0.43
C MET A 159 4.07 -0.98 1.73
N GLN A 160 4.59 -1.88 2.57
CA GLN A 160 3.98 -2.24 3.84
C GLN A 160 4.79 -1.70 5.01
N LEU A 161 4.13 -1.01 5.94
CA LEU A 161 4.74 -0.56 7.18
C LEU A 161 4.74 -1.72 8.17
N VAL A 162 5.92 -2.31 8.42
CA VAL A 162 6.07 -3.52 9.23
C VAL A 162 7.10 -3.33 10.34
N ASP A 163 6.99 -4.14 11.40
CA ASP A 163 7.98 -4.17 12.47
C ASP A 163 9.38 -4.51 11.94
N THR A 164 10.37 -3.69 12.30
CA THR A 164 11.74 -3.78 11.78
C THR A 164 12.44 -5.08 12.20
N GLU A 165 12.21 -5.53 13.44
CA GLU A 165 12.87 -6.72 13.97
C GLU A 165 12.29 -7.99 13.33
N ILE A 166 10.97 -8.05 13.18
CA ILE A 166 10.27 -9.13 12.47
C ILE A 166 10.70 -9.18 11.00
N HIS A 167 10.74 -8.02 10.32
CA HIS A 167 11.18 -7.94 8.92
C HIS A 167 12.63 -8.41 8.75
N ALA A 168 13.54 -7.96 9.62
CA ALA A 168 14.95 -8.33 9.55
C ALA A 168 15.20 -9.82 9.79
N LYS A 169 14.48 -10.44 10.73
CA LYS A 169 14.65 -11.86 11.10
C LYS A 169 13.94 -12.84 10.17
N THR A 170 12.84 -12.42 9.54
CA THR A 170 12.05 -13.31 8.66
C THR A 170 12.87 -13.74 7.44
N GLY A 171 13.61 -12.82 6.82
CA GLY A 171 14.52 -13.11 5.72
C GLY A 171 13.83 -13.64 4.45
N HIS A 172 13.71 -12.80 3.43
CA HIS A 172 12.84 -13.07 2.28
C HIS A 172 13.35 -12.40 1.02
N THR A 173 12.77 -12.80 -0.12
CA THR A 173 12.84 -12.03 -1.37
C THR A 173 11.68 -11.04 -1.36
N GLY A 174 11.96 -9.75 -1.24
CA GLY A 174 10.96 -8.68 -1.28
C GLY A 174 10.70 -8.14 -2.70
N GLY A 175 9.64 -7.34 -2.84
CA GLY A 175 9.21 -6.70 -4.08
C GLY A 175 10.28 -5.85 -4.77
N LYS A 176 11.26 -5.34 -4.01
CA LYS A 176 12.40 -4.61 -4.57
C LYS A 176 13.09 -5.38 -5.69
N SER A 177 13.24 -6.70 -5.53
CA SER A 177 13.90 -7.57 -6.52
C SER A 177 12.99 -8.05 -7.64
N ILE A 178 11.68 -7.83 -7.54
CA ILE A 178 10.66 -8.34 -8.47
C ILE A 178 10.17 -7.22 -9.40
N TRP A 179 9.87 -6.07 -8.82
CA TRP A 179 9.34 -4.91 -9.53
C TRP A 179 10.02 -3.59 -9.13
N GLY A 180 10.69 -3.54 -7.97
CA GLY A 180 11.12 -2.28 -7.35
C GLY A 180 12.45 -1.68 -7.85
N GLY A 181 12.94 -2.06 -9.03
CA GLY A 181 14.21 -1.56 -9.58
C GLY A 181 15.49 -2.25 -9.06
N GLY A 182 15.37 -3.30 -8.24
CA GLY A 182 16.48 -4.16 -7.84
C GLY A 182 17.55 -3.46 -6.97
N ASN A 183 18.73 -4.10 -6.88
CA ASN A 183 19.85 -3.58 -6.06
C ASN A 183 20.44 -2.26 -6.56
N GLU A 184 20.30 -1.96 -7.85
CA GLU A 184 20.82 -0.72 -8.44
C GLU A 184 20.09 0.53 -7.92
N ASN A 185 18.87 0.35 -7.41
CA ASN A 185 18.00 1.41 -6.91
C ASN A 185 17.74 1.30 -5.40
N ARG A 186 18.61 0.65 -4.62
CA ARG A 186 18.53 0.70 -3.14
C ARG A 186 19.19 1.95 -2.60
#